data_AF-A0A1Q3DAF4-F1
#
_entry.id   AF-A0A1Q3DAF4-F1
#
_cell.length_a   1.000
_cell.length_b   1.000
_cell.length_c   1.000
_cell.angle_alpha   90.00
_cell.angle_beta   90.00
_cell.angle_gamma   90.00
#
_symmetry.space_group_name_H-M   'P 1'
#
loop_
_entity.id
_entity.type
_entity.pdbx_description
1 polymer ?
#
loop_
_entity_poly.entity_id
_entity_poly.type
_entity_poly.pdbx_seq_one_letter_code
_entity_poly.pdbx_strand_id
1 'polypeptide(L)'
;MVKDLEPSFALAALNSGLRDNSLFTFSLMKNPVHDMTDLLRRVKKYVNAEEGLTARKQKTSWSDQQDKEEHSRSALGKKQKRKNRPELTKDDMRHKLSKRKESPKRGTPIPNYNNFAPLLETRTRILVVEKDKVSIQWPSPLRTPA
;
A
#
# COMPACT_ATOMS: atom_id res chain seq x y z
N MET A 1 -51.22 5.09 22.35
CA MET A 1 -50.38 4.11 21.62
C MET A 1 -49.37 4.90 20.81
N VAL A 2 -48.07 4.70 21.07
CA VAL A 2 -47.02 5.21 20.17
C VAL A 2 -47.14 4.43 18.86
N LYS A 3 -47.16 5.11 17.72
CA LYS A 3 -47.18 4.45 16.41
C LYS A 3 -45.82 3.78 16.21
N ASP A 4 -45.82 2.52 15.80
CA ASP A 4 -44.58 1.83 15.47
C ASP A 4 -43.81 2.60 14.39
N LEU A 5 -42.51 2.75 14.61
CA LEU A 5 -41.64 3.48 13.70
C LEU A 5 -41.34 2.60 12.49
N GLU A 6 -41.67 3.10 11.30
CA GLU A 6 -41.34 2.44 10.04
C GLU A 6 -39.83 2.09 10.00
N PRO A 7 -39.46 0.82 9.76
CA PRO A 7 -38.05 0.39 9.76
C PRO A 7 -37.17 1.18 8.80
N SER A 8 -37.75 1.62 7.68
CA SER A 8 -37.10 2.48 6.68
C SER A 8 -36.69 3.84 7.26
N PHE A 9 -37.55 4.46 8.07
CA PHE A 9 -37.27 5.72 8.73
C PHE A 9 -36.20 5.57 9.82
N ALA A 10 -36.28 4.49 10.60
CA ALA A 10 -35.27 4.18 11.61
C ALA A 10 -33.88 3.99 10.98
N LEU A 11 -33.79 3.27 9.86
CA LEU A 11 -32.56 3.09 9.09
C LEU A 11 -32.02 4.41 8.54
N ALA A 12 -32.88 5.26 7.98
CA ALA A 12 -32.47 6.56 7.44
C ALA A 12 -31.92 7.47 8.54
N ALA A 13 -32.60 7.55 9.69
CA ALA A 13 -32.16 8.35 10.84
C ALA A 13 -30.84 7.82 11.44
N LEU A 14 -30.66 6.50 11.46
CA LEU A 14 -29.41 5.90 11.92
C LEU A 14 -28.26 6.21 10.96
N ASN A 15 -28.45 6.00 9.65
CA ASN A 15 -27.41 6.23 8.65
C ASN A 15 -26.93 7.69 8.63
N SER A 16 -27.82 8.65 8.85
CA SER A 16 -27.45 10.08 8.95
C SER A 16 -26.79 10.47 10.28
N GLY A 17 -26.98 9.69 11.34
CA GLY A 17 -26.36 9.91 12.65
C GLY A 17 -24.95 9.32 12.81
N LEU A 18 -24.48 8.52 11.86
CA LEU A 18 -23.15 7.90 11.90
C LEU A 18 -22.06 8.88 11.42
N ARG A 19 -20.84 8.72 11.94
CA ARG A 19 -19.68 9.53 11.54
C ARG A 19 -19.21 9.19 10.12
N ASP A 20 -19.14 10.18 9.25
CA ASP A 20 -18.84 10.02 7.81
C ASP A 20 -17.47 9.39 7.47
N ASN A 21 -16.53 9.38 8.41
CA ASN A 21 -15.13 8.99 8.17
C ASN A 21 -14.76 7.56 8.61
N SER A 22 -15.74 6.71 8.89
CA SER A 22 -15.48 5.32 9.29
C SER A 22 -15.48 4.35 8.10
N LEU A 23 -14.71 3.26 8.21
CA LEU A 23 -14.78 2.16 7.25
C LEU A 23 -16.17 1.51 7.23
N PHE A 24 -16.92 1.62 8.33
CA PHE A 24 -18.27 1.11 8.45
C PHE A 24 -19.27 1.94 7.63
N THR A 25 -19.24 3.27 7.73
CA THR A 25 -20.10 4.15 6.93
C THR A 25 -19.82 4.02 5.43
N PHE A 26 -18.54 3.94 5.04
CA PHE A 26 -18.18 3.63 3.64
C PHE A 26 -18.76 2.30 3.16
N SER A 27 -18.77 1.28 4.03
CA SER A 27 -19.35 -0.03 3.75
C SER A 27 -20.85 0.06 3.47
N LEU A 28 -21.58 0.84 4.28
CA LEU A 28 -23.02 1.06 4.12
C LEU A 28 -23.34 1.83 2.83
N MET A 29 -22.52 2.84 2.47
CA MET A 29 -22.69 3.56 1.21
C MET A 29 -22.50 2.66 -0.01
N LYS A 30 -21.48 1.80 0.01
CA LYS A 30 -21.19 0.89 -1.11
C LYS A 30 -22.27 -0.17 -1.27
N ASN A 31 -22.74 -0.73 -0.15
CA ASN A 31 -23.77 -1.77 -0.13
C ASN A 31 -24.84 -1.36 0.89
N PRO A 32 -25.90 -0.65 0.46
CA PRO A 32 -26.97 -0.23 1.35
C PRO A 32 -27.71 -1.45 1.91
N VAL A 33 -28.20 -1.31 3.13
CA VAL A 33 -28.94 -2.37 3.84
C VAL A 33 -30.42 -1.96 3.92
N HIS A 34 -31.33 -2.88 3.62
CA HIS A 34 -32.77 -2.63 3.66
C HIS A 34 -33.45 -3.23 4.91
N ASP A 35 -32.79 -4.18 5.57
CA ASP A 35 -33.30 -4.84 6.77
C ASP A 35 -32.44 -4.54 8.00
N MET A 36 -33.10 -4.33 9.14
CA MET A 36 -32.44 -4.03 10.42
C MET A 36 -31.59 -5.22 10.91
N THR A 37 -32.04 -6.44 10.67
CA THR A 37 -31.33 -7.66 11.10
C THR A 37 -29.99 -7.80 10.38
N ASP A 38 -29.98 -7.54 9.07
CA ASP A 38 -28.77 -7.52 8.26
C ASP A 38 -27.78 -6.43 8.70
N LEU A 39 -28.29 -5.27 9.10
CA LEU A 39 -27.47 -4.18 9.62
C LEU A 39 -26.78 -4.61 10.91
N LEU A 40 -27.52 -5.16 11.88
CA LEU A 40 -26.96 -5.62 13.15
C LEU A 40 -25.91 -6.71 12.96
N ARG A 41 -26.15 -7.67 12.06
CA ARG A 41 -25.17 -8.70 11.69
C ARG A 41 -23.87 -8.07 11.17
N ARG A 42 -23.99 -7.03 10.35
CA ARG A 42 -22.82 -6.31 9.79
C ARG A 42 -22.09 -5.52 10.86
N VAL A 43 -22.81 -4.81 11.73
CA VAL A 43 -22.23 -4.09 12.88
C VAL A 43 -21.38 -5.05 13.71
N LYS A 44 -21.94 -6.18 14.12
CA LYS A 44 -21.22 -7.21 14.89
C LYS A 44 -19.95 -7.69 14.18
N LYS A 45 -20.01 -7.93 12.88
CA LYS A 45 -18.83 -8.33 12.08
C LYS A 45 -17.73 -7.27 12.10
N TYR A 46 -18.08 -6.00 11.95
CA TYR A 46 -17.12 -4.90 11.93
C TYR A 46 -16.46 -4.68 13.30
N VAL A 47 -17.24 -4.71 14.37
CA VAL A 47 -16.73 -4.63 15.75
C VAL A 47 -15.74 -5.76 16.01
N ASN A 48 -16.11 -7.01 15.72
CA ASN A 48 -15.22 -8.16 15.89
C ASN A 48 -13.93 -8.05 15.07
N ALA A 49 -14.00 -7.52 13.85
CA ALA A 49 -12.83 -7.34 12.99
C ALA A 49 -11.90 -6.24 13.52
N GLU A 50 -12.46 -5.12 13.98
CA GLU A 50 -11.70 -4.02 14.58
C GLU A 50 -11.02 -4.44 15.89
N GLU A 51 -11.74 -5.13 16.76
CA GLU A 51 -11.21 -5.72 18.00
C GLU A 51 -10.11 -6.76 17.70
N GLY A 52 -10.30 -7.62 16.70
CA GLY A 52 -9.28 -8.60 16.30
C GLY A 52 -7.99 -7.95 15.79
N LEU A 53 -8.10 -6.88 15.00
CA LEU A 53 -6.95 -6.13 14.48
C LEU A 53 -6.23 -5.35 15.59
N THR A 54 -6.98 -4.75 16.51
CA THR A 54 -6.40 -4.02 17.65
C THR A 54 -5.70 -4.97 18.63
N ALA A 55 -6.30 -6.12 18.95
CA ALA A 55 -5.66 -7.15 19.77
C ALA A 55 -4.39 -7.72 19.12
N ARG A 56 -4.38 -7.91 17.79
CA ARG A 56 -3.17 -8.33 17.06
C ARG A 56 -2.08 -7.27 17.11
N LYS A 57 -2.40 -5.99 16.86
CA LYS A 57 -1.41 -4.90 16.93
C LYS A 57 -0.76 -4.80 18.31
N GLN A 58 -1.53 -4.97 19.38
CA GLN A 58 -1.01 -5.02 20.74
C GLN A 58 -0.01 -6.17 20.90
N LYS A 59 -0.35 -7.40 20.49
CA LYS A 59 0.58 -8.54 20.55
C LYS A 59 1.83 -8.36 19.71
N THR A 60 1.74 -7.76 18.52
CA THR A 60 2.90 -7.50 17.66
C THR A 60 3.83 -6.45 18.27
N SER A 61 3.29 -5.42 18.95
CA SER A 61 4.11 -4.42 19.65
C SER A 61 4.96 -5.00 20.80
N TRP A 62 4.53 -6.12 21.40
CA TRP A 62 5.31 -6.83 22.42
C TRP A 62 6.38 -7.75 21.81
N SER A 63 6.12 -8.36 20.64
CA SER A 63 7.08 -9.25 19.95
C SER A 63 8.24 -8.49 19.31
N ASP A 64 7.98 -7.30 18.76
CA ASP A 64 9.01 -6.47 18.11
C ASP A 64 10.10 -5.97 19.10
N GLN A 65 9.85 -6.05 20.41
CA GLN A 65 10.81 -5.70 21.44
C GLN A 65 11.69 -6.87 21.87
N GLN A 66 11.26 -8.11 21.65
CA GLN A 66 12.01 -9.32 22.03
C GLN A 66 12.87 -9.88 20.87
N ASP A 67 12.50 -9.62 19.61
CA ASP A 67 13.25 -10.09 18.43
C ASP A 67 14.50 -9.26 18.09
N LYS A 68 14.68 -8.08 18.73
CA LYS A 68 15.88 -7.24 18.52
C LYS A 68 17.11 -7.69 19.30
N GLU A 69 16.98 -8.61 20.27
CA GLU A 69 18.11 -9.05 21.09
C GLU A 69 18.74 -10.37 20.59
N GLU A 70 17.97 -11.27 19.97
CA GLU A 70 18.46 -12.61 19.60
C GLU A 70 19.22 -12.69 18.25
N HIS A 71 19.05 -11.73 17.34
CA HIS A 71 19.65 -11.81 15.99
C HIS A 71 21.09 -11.29 15.88
N SER A 72 21.74 -10.91 16.99
CA SER A 72 23.12 -10.40 16.99
C SER A 72 24.20 -11.48 17.16
N ARG A 73 23.83 -12.76 17.36
CA ARG A 73 24.77 -13.87 17.56
C ARG A 73 24.52 -15.07 16.63
N SER A 74 24.77 -14.90 15.34
CA SER A 74 25.22 -16.04 14.52
C SER A 74 25.99 -15.54 13.29
N ALA A 75 27.22 -15.11 13.54
CA ALA A 75 28.21 -14.95 12.50
C ALA A 75 28.57 -16.32 11.88
N LEU A 76 28.76 -16.29 10.56
CA LEU A 76 29.81 -17.02 9.87
C LEU A 76 29.66 -18.55 9.78
N GLY A 77 29.08 -18.98 8.66
CA GLY A 77 29.72 -20.02 7.85
C GLY A 77 28.84 -21.21 7.52
N LYS A 78 28.34 -21.29 6.28
CA LYS A 78 28.30 -22.51 5.45
C LYS A 78 28.30 -22.14 3.96
N LYS A 79 29.50 -22.08 3.36
CA LYS A 79 29.67 -22.33 1.92
C LYS A 79 29.62 -23.85 1.71
N GLN A 80 28.63 -24.38 0.99
CA GLN A 80 28.83 -25.61 0.20
C GLN A 80 27.73 -25.86 -0.86
N LYS A 81 28.05 -25.49 -2.11
CA LYS A 81 28.02 -26.36 -3.31
C LYS A 81 26.77 -27.23 -3.56
N ARG A 82 26.04 -26.94 -4.64
CA ARG A 82 25.61 -27.95 -5.63
C ARG A 82 25.29 -27.29 -6.98
N LYS A 83 25.83 -27.90 -8.03
CA LYS A 83 25.91 -27.48 -9.44
C LYS A 83 24.91 -28.31 -10.25
N ASN A 84 24.65 -27.83 -11.48
CA ASN A 84 23.96 -28.44 -12.63
C ASN A 84 22.51 -27.93 -12.77
N ARG A 85 21.96 -27.46 -13.89
CA ARG A 85 22.27 -27.25 -15.35
C ARG A 85 20.89 -26.81 -15.97
N PRO A 86 20.67 -26.39 -17.25
CA PRO A 86 21.55 -25.95 -18.34
C PRO A 86 21.33 -24.50 -18.82
N GLU A 87 22.35 -24.07 -19.54
CA GLU A 87 22.47 -22.96 -20.48
C GLU A 87 21.33 -22.97 -21.53
N LEU A 88 20.48 -21.92 -21.50
CA LEU A 88 19.50 -21.65 -22.55
C LEU A 88 20.13 -20.68 -23.57
N THR A 89 20.15 -21.16 -24.80
CA THR A 89 20.69 -20.58 -26.03
C THR A 89 20.20 -19.15 -26.26
N LYS A 90 21.14 -18.23 -26.50
CA LYS A 90 20.92 -16.77 -26.68
C LYS A 90 20.35 -16.38 -28.05
N ASP A 91 19.46 -17.17 -28.64
CA ASP A 91 19.11 -17.01 -30.06
C ASP A 91 17.61 -16.96 -30.39
N ASP A 92 16.77 -16.48 -29.47
CA ASP A 92 15.34 -16.25 -29.77
C ASP A 92 14.79 -14.89 -29.27
N MET A 93 15.58 -13.83 -29.37
CA MET A 93 15.11 -12.45 -29.09
C MET A 93 15.02 -11.59 -30.36
N ARG A 94 15.11 -12.19 -31.55
CA ARG A 94 15.08 -11.47 -32.84
C ARG A 94 13.67 -11.34 -33.40
N HIS A 95 12.73 -10.79 -32.62
CA HIS A 95 11.42 -10.44 -33.15
C HIS A 95 11.04 -8.98 -32.79
N LYS A 96 11.43 -8.09 -33.71
CA LYS A 96 10.73 -6.88 -34.14
C LYS A 96 10.43 -5.79 -33.08
N LEU A 97 11.40 -4.91 -32.84
CA LEU A 97 11.12 -3.48 -32.65
C LEU A 97 11.93 -2.70 -33.68
N SER A 98 11.25 -2.35 -34.76
CA SER A 98 11.75 -1.48 -35.82
C SER A 98 12.34 -0.19 -35.26
N LYS A 99 13.53 0.18 -35.74
CA LYS A 99 14.13 1.51 -35.61
C LYS A 99 13.06 2.59 -35.86
N ARG A 100 12.55 3.20 -34.80
CA ARG A 100 11.75 4.41 -34.91
C ARG A 100 12.72 5.57 -35.11
N LYS A 101 12.80 5.97 -36.37
CA LYS A 101 13.42 7.16 -36.94
C LYS A 101 13.48 8.33 -35.93
N GLU A 102 14.69 8.83 -35.71
CA GLU A 102 14.97 10.02 -34.91
C GLU A 102 14.15 11.20 -35.42
N SER A 103 13.41 11.82 -34.50
CA SER A 103 12.81 13.14 -34.67
C SER A 103 13.55 14.07 -33.72
N PRO A 104 13.94 15.29 -34.12
CA PRO A 104 14.68 16.19 -33.24
C PRO A 104 13.69 16.75 -32.22
N LYS A 105 13.57 16.09 -31.07
CA LYS A 105 12.83 16.65 -29.93
C LYS A 105 13.65 17.82 -29.38
N ARG A 106 13.24 19.02 -29.78
CA ARG A 106 13.54 20.28 -29.10
C ARG A 106 13.09 20.15 -27.63
N GLY A 107 14.03 19.78 -26.76
CA GLY A 107 13.80 19.62 -25.33
C GLY A 107 15.06 19.06 -24.67
N THR A 108 15.35 19.51 -23.45
CA THR A 108 16.48 19.03 -22.64
C THR A 108 16.49 17.49 -22.58
N PRO A 109 17.68 16.83 -22.65
CA PRO A 109 17.77 15.39 -22.53
C PRO A 109 17.07 14.93 -21.25
N ILE A 110 16.12 14.00 -21.38
CA ILE A 110 15.53 13.34 -20.20
C ILE A 110 16.68 12.61 -19.50
N PRO A 111 16.94 12.87 -18.21
CA PRO A 111 17.97 12.12 -17.48
C PRO A 111 17.62 10.64 -17.50
N ASN A 112 18.57 9.82 -17.90
CA ASN A 112 18.38 8.39 -18.03
C ASN A 112 18.52 7.72 -16.65
N TYR A 113 17.40 7.59 -15.92
CA TYR A 113 17.34 6.96 -14.60
C TYR A 113 17.32 5.43 -14.71
N ASN A 114 18.49 4.80 -14.90
CA ASN A 114 18.62 3.33 -14.95
C ASN A 114 19.30 2.71 -13.72
N ASN A 115 19.73 3.53 -12.75
CA ASN A 115 20.49 3.06 -11.59
C ASN A 115 19.75 3.40 -10.29
N PHE A 116 18.74 2.60 -9.97
CA PHE A 116 17.99 2.71 -8.71
C PHE A 116 18.65 1.90 -7.60
N ALA A 117 18.51 2.36 -6.36
CA ALA A 117 18.90 1.54 -5.21
C ALA A 117 18.05 0.25 -5.17
N PRO A 118 18.64 -0.92 -4.87
CA PRO A 118 17.87 -2.15 -4.71
C PRO A 118 16.78 -1.99 -3.65
N LEU A 119 15.55 -2.38 -3.97
CA LEU A 119 14.38 -2.26 -3.07
C LEU A 119 14.50 -3.03 -1.75
N LEU A 120 15.48 -3.93 -1.66
CA LEU A 120 15.76 -4.74 -0.47
C LEU A 120 16.63 -4.01 0.56
N GLU A 121 17.09 -2.79 0.27
CA GLU A 121 17.89 -1.99 1.19
C GLU A 121 17.04 -1.26 2.24
N THR A 122 17.65 -0.92 3.38
CA THR A 122 16.97 -0.14 4.42
C THR A 122 16.56 1.23 3.89
N ARG A 123 15.38 1.72 4.30
CA ARG A 123 14.81 3.03 3.89
C ARG A 123 15.83 4.17 3.93
N THR A 124 16.66 4.23 4.97
CA THR A 124 17.70 5.27 5.13
C THR A 124 18.74 5.23 4.01
N ARG A 125 19.18 4.04 3.61
CA ARG A 125 20.21 3.86 2.58
C ARG A 125 19.70 4.21 1.19
N ILE A 126 18.44 3.87 0.91
CA ILE A 126 17.74 4.27 -0.32
C ILE A 126 17.67 5.80 -0.41
N LEU A 127 17.28 6.47 0.67
CA LEU A 127 17.19 7.94 0.70
C LEU A 127 18.55 8.61 0.48
N VAL A 128 19.63 8.09 1.06
CA VAL A 128 20.99 8.62 0.86
C VAL A 128 21.44 8.49 -0.60
N VAL A 129 21.25 7.31 -1.21
CA VAL A 129 21.66 7.07 -2.60
C VAL A 129 20.89 7.92 -3.60
N GLU A 130 19.62 8.23 -3.33
CA GLU A 130 18.78 9.02 -4.22
C GLU A 130 18.97 10.53 -4.03
N LYS A 131 19.31 10.99 -2.82
CA LYS A 131 19.49 12.41 -2.48
C LYS A 131 20.52 13.11 -3.38
N ASP A 132 21.60 12.42 -3.72
CA ASP A 132 22.69 13.00 -4.51
C ASP A 132 22.46 12.89 -6.03
N LYS A 133 21.45 12.13 -6.46
CA LYS A 133 21.15 11.86 -7.87
C LYS A 133 20.12 12.81 -8.47
N VAL A 134 19.21 13.33 -7.65
CA VAL A 134 18.13 14.19 -8.12
C VAL A 134 18.32 15.60 -7.58
N SER A 135 18.69 16.54 -8.46
CA SER A 135 18.45 17.95 -8.20
C SER A 135 16.94 18.18 -8.23
N ILE A 136 16.25 17.95 -7.11
CA ILE A 136 14.81 18.16 -7.00
C ILE A 136 14.55 19.66 -7.09
N GLN A 137 14.17 20.13 -8.27
CA GLN A 137 13.62 21.46 -8.43
C GLN A 137 12.14 21.41 -8.05
N TRP A 138 11.78 22.05 -6.94
CA TRP A 138 10.38 22.20 -6.55
C TRP A 138 9.65 23.11 -7.55
N PRO A 139 8.40 22.79 -7.91
CA PRO A 139 7.60 23.69 -8.74
C PRO A 139 7.30 24.99 -7.98
N SER A 140 7.09 26.06 -8.72
CA SER A 140 6.71 27.36 -8.15
C SER A 140 5.42 27.23 -7.31
N PRO A 141 5.31 27.94 -6.17
CA PRO A 141 4.08 27.98 -5.38
C PRO A 141 2.87 28.38 -6.22
N LEU A 142 1.73 27.78 -5.95
CA LEU A 142 0.46 28.14 -6.60
C LEU A 142 0.12 29.59 -6.30
N ARG A 143 -0.24 30.35 -7.33
CA ARG A 143 -0.72 31.73 -7.16
C ARG A 143 -2.06 31.68 -6.42
N THR A 144 -2.15 32.37 -5.30
CA THR A 144 -3.43 32.61 -4.63
C THR A 144 -4.23 33.66 -5.41
N PRO A 145 -5.55 33.48 -5.63
CA PRO A 145 -6.39 34.51 -6.21
C PRO A 145 -6.43 35.76 -5.30
N ALA A 146 -6.45 36.94 -5.91
CA ALA A 146 -6.53 38.24 -5.25
C ALA A 146 -7.98 38.64 -4.96
#